data_AF-A0AAV3T8L9-F1
#
_entry.id   AF-A0AAV3T8L9-F1
#
_cell.length_a   1.000
_cell.length_b   1.000
_cell.length_c   1.000
_cell.angle_alpha   90.00
_cell.angle_beta   90.00
_cell.angle_gamma   90.00
#
_symmetry.space_group_name_H-M   'P 1'
#
loop_
_entity.id
_entity.type
_entity.pdbx_description
1 polymer ?
#
loop_
_entity_poly.entity_id
_entity_poly.type
_entity_poly.pdbx_seq_one_letter_code
_entity_poly.pdbx_strand_id
1 'polypeptide(L)'
;MHTGAKSQTFLRTVSQLLAMTAYTATVTVRLKTGVLDPEAETTQRALERLGFELESLRSADRFEIDLEADSKEAAAERVEEMAERLLANPTIHDYDVEVEER
;
A
#
# COMPACT_ATOMS: atom_id res chain seq x y z
N MET A 1 7.78 -30.79 43.82
CA MET A 1 8.79 -29.87 43.25
C MET A 1 9.46 -30.67 42.13
N HIS A 2 9.55 -30.30 40.84
CA HIS A 2 9.73 -28.99 40.23
C HIS A 2 9.71 -29.17 38.67
N THR A 3 8.56 -29.43 38.04
CA THR A 3 8.52 -29.74 36.58
C THR A 3 7.34 -29.10 35.83
N GLY A 4 6.92 -27.89 36.22
CA GLY A 4 5.85 -27.15 35.53
C GLY A 4 6.29 -25.88 34.79
N ALA A 5 7.39 -25.24 35.22
CA ALA A 5 7.74 -23.89 34.78
C ALA A 5 8.42 -23.81 33.39
N LYS A 6 9.05 -24.90 32.91
CA LYS A 6 9.78 -24.89 31.64
C LYS A 6 8.86 -24.91 30.40
N SER A 7 7.67 -25.52 30.50
CA SER A 7 6.75 -25.65 29.37
C SER A 7 5.99 -24.35 29.06
N GLN A 8 5.57 -23.60 30.09
CA GLN A 8 4.92 -22.28 29.93
C GLN A 8 5.88 -21.21 29.39
N THR A 9 7.15 -21.25 29.78
CA THR A 9 8.15 -20.29 29.29
C THR A 9 8.42 -20.48 27.80
N PHE A 10 8.45 -21.74 27.33
CA PHE A 10 8.66 -22.06 25.92
C PHE A 10 7.49 -21.63 25.03
N LEU A 11 6.25 -21.89 25.48
CA LEU A 11 5.04 -21.46 24.76
C LEU A 11 4.92 -19.93 24.69
N ARG A 12 5.34 -19.21 25.75
CA ARG A 12 5.34 -17.75 25.76
C ARG A 12 6.36 -17.16 24.79
N THR A 13 7.56 -17.73 24.70
CA THR A 13 8.59 -17.28 23.74
C THR A 13 8.18 -17.53 22.30
N VAL A 14 7.54 -18.67 21.99
CA VAL A 14 7.04 -18.96 20.63
C VAL A 14 5.86 -18.06 20.27
N SER A 15 4.94 -17.79 21.20
CA SER A 15 3.82 -16.87 20.98
C SER A 15 4.26 -15.42 20.77
N GLN A 16 5.37 -15.01 21.39
CA GLN A 16 5.92 -13.66 21.24
C GLN A 16 6.76 -13.50 19.95
N LEU A 17 7.18 -14.62 19.33
CA LEU A 17 7.84 -14.67 18.03
C LEU A 17 6.86 -14.72 16.85
N LEU A 18 5.54 -14.86 17.11
CA LEU A 18 4.47 -15.04 16.13
C LEU A 18 3.41 -13.93 16.17
N ALA A 19 3.67 -12.84 16.90
CA ALA A 19 2.73 -11.71 16.97
C ALA A 19 2.85 -10.87 15.69
N MET A 20 2.38 -11.42 14.58
CA MET A 20 2.17 -10.64 13.36
C MET A 20 1.09 -9.60 13.67
N THR A 21 1.42 -8.35 13.42
CA THR A 21 0.52 -7.22 13.62
C THR A 21 -0.26 -6.99 12.33
N ALA A 22 -1.53 -6.65 12.44
CA ALA A 22 -2.35 -6.33 11.28
C ALA A 22 -2.09 -4.88 10.83
N TYR A 23 -1.93 -4.70 9.53
CA TYR A 23 -1.74 -3.41 8.89
C TYR A 23 -2.72 -3.23 7.74
N THR A 24 -3.02 -1.97 7.44
CA THR A 24 -3.61 -1.55 6.17
C THR A 24 -2.53 -0.78 5.41
N ALA A 25 -2.20 -1.22 4.21
CA ALA A 25 -1.34 -0.49 3.29
C ALA A 25 -2.15 0.15 2.18
N THR A 26 -1.89 1.41 1.87
CA THR A 26 -2.42 2.11 0.71
C THR A 26 -1.31 2.28 -0.32
N VAL A 27 -1.51 1.74 -1.53
CA VAL A 27 -0.64 1.99 -2.68
C VAL A 27 -1.35 2.92 -3.65
N THR A 28 -0.78 4.08 -3.91
CA THR A 28 -1.28 4.99 -4.95
C THR A 28 -0.38 4.91 -6.18
N VAL A 29 -0.92 4.48 -7.31
CA VAL A 29 -0.20 4.35 -8.59
C VAL A 29 -0.67 5.46 -9.53
N ARG A 30 0.27 6.19 -10.14
CA ARG A 30 -0.01 7.36 -10.99
C ARG A 30 0.88 7.37 -12.24
N LEU A 31 0.38 7.87 -13.36
CA LEU A 31 1.20 8.08 -14.55
C LEU A 31 2.31 9.10 -14.27
N LYS A 32 3.53 8.76 -14.71
CA LYS A 32 4.72 9.62 -14.64
C LYS A 32 4.45 10.98 -15.29
N THR A 33 5.15 12.00 -14.79
CA THR A 33 5.10 13.33 -15.41
C THR A 33 5.55 13.26 -16.87
N GLY A 34 4.75 13.83 -17.77
CA GLY A 34 4.99 13.81 -19.22
C GLY A 34 4.36 12.62 -19.97
N VAL A 35 3.85 11.61 -19.27
CA VAL A 35 3.03 10.55 -19.90
C VAL A 35 1.61 11.08 -20.09
N LEU A 36 1.06 10.89 -21.29
CA LEU A 36 -0.30 11.31 -21.63
C LEU A 36 -1.31 10.38 -20.97
N ASP A 37 -2.33 10.97 -20.34
CA ASP A 37 -3.48 10.30 -19.76
C ASP A 37 -4.76 10.72 -20.52
N PRO A 38 -5.19 9.97 -21.55
CA PRO A 38 -6.36 10.32 -22.34
C PRO A 38 -7.68 10.33 -21.53
N GLU A 39 -7.75 9.54 -20.46
CA GLU A 39 -8.95 9.44 -19.63
C GLU A 39 -9.07 10.66 -18.71
N ALA A 40 -7.97 11.07 -18.07
CA ALA A 40 -7.92 12.30 -17.31
C ALA A 40 -8.22 13.53 -18.19
N GLU A 41 -7.66 13.61 -19.39
CA GLU A 41 -7.94 14.71 -20.33
C GLU A 41 -9.43 14.79 -20.72
N THR A 42 -10.04 13.63 -20.96
CA THR A 42 -11.47 13.56 -21.28
C THR A 42 -12.33 14.02 -20.11
N THR A 43 -11.99 13.59 -18.90
CA THR A 43 -12.67 13.98 -17.66
C THR A 43 -12.51 15.47 -17.37
N GLN A 44 -11.30 16.01 -17.53
CA GLN A 44 -11.02 17.44 -17.36
C GLN A 44 -11.89 18.28 -18.28
N ARG A 45 -11.93 17.94 -19.58
CA ARG A 45 -12.79 18.65 -20.55
C ARG A 45 -14.27 18.58 -20.20
N ALA A 46 -14.72 17.46 -19.63
CA ALA A 46 -16.10 17.33 -19.17
C ALA A 46 -16.39 18.28 -18.01
N LEU A 47 -15.48 18.39 -17.04
CA LEU A 47 -15.60 19.33 -15.92
C LEU A 47 -15.56 20.79 -16.37
N GLU A 48 -14.68 21.14 -17.30
CA GLU A 48 -14.61 22.48 -17.89
C GLU A 48 -15.91 22.88 -18.59
N ARG A 49 -16.55 21.94 -19.32
CA ARG A 49 -17.88 22.16 -19.94
C ARG A 49 -18.99 22.37 -18.91
N LEU A 50 -18.84 21.85 -17.70
CA LEU A 50 -19.76 22.09 -16.59
C LEU A 50 -19.49 23.42 -15.87
N GLY A 51 -18.46 24.17 -16.29
CA GLY A 51 -18.13 25.49 -15.76
C GLY A 51 -17.11 25.48 -14.62
N PHE A 52 -16.42 24.35 -14.37
CA PHE A 52 -15.34 24.29 -13.39
C PHE A 52 -14.01 24.71 -14.02
N GLU A 53 -13.31 25.65 -13.40
CA GLU A 53 -11.94 26.03 -13.78
C GLU A 53 -10.94 25.13 -13.05
N LEU A 54 -10.02 24.53 -13.81
CA LEU A 54 -9.03 23.58 -13.30
C LEU A 54 -7.66 23.92 -13.91
N GLU A 55 -6.59 23.80 -13.12
CA GLU A 55 -5.22 23.94 -13.65
C GLU A 55 -4.75 22.64 -14.33
N SER A 56 -5.02 21.49 -13.70
CA SER A 56 -4.73 20.17 -14.26
C SER A 56 -5.55 19.10 -13.57
N LEU A 57 -5.77 17.97 -14.25
CA LEU A 57 -6.36 16.76 -13.70
C LEU A 57 -5.46 15.57 -14.01
N ARG A 58 -5.24 14.69 -13.03
CA ARG A 58 -4.57 13.40 -13.21
C ARG A 58 -5.41 12.30 -12.60
N SER A 59 -5.41 11.13 -13.23
CA SER A 59 -5.93 9.92 -12.62
C SER A 59 -4.84 9.24 -11.78
N ALA A 60 -5.27 8.49 -10.78
CA ALA A 60 -4.42 7.61 -10.00
C ALA A 60 -5.26 6.43 -9.50
N ASP A 61 -4.68 5.24 -9.50
CA ASP A 61 -5.27 4.05 -8.90
C ASP A 61 -4.87 3.97 -7.43
N ARG A 62 -5.81 3.61 -6.57
CA ARG A 62 -5.59 3.41 -5.13
C ARG A 62 -5.93 1.96 -4.76
N PHE A 63 -4.94 1.25 -4.23
CA PHE A 63 -5.10 -0.11 -3.72
C PHE A 63 -4.99 -0.09 -2.20
N GLU A 64 -6.03 -0.57 -1.51
CA GLU A 64 -6.01 -0.78 -0.06
C GLU A 64 -5.82 -2.27 0.22
N ILE A 65 -4.76 -2.59 0.95
CA ILE A 65 -4.25 -3.95 1.13
C ILE A 65 -4.14 -4.24 2.62
N ASP A 66 -4.90 -5.22 3.07
CA ASP A 66 -4.85 -5.72 4.42
C ASP A 66 -3.82 -6.85 4.51
N LEU A 67 -2.87 -6.73 5.43
CA LEU A 67 -1.83 -7.74 5.62
C LEU A 67 -1.36 -7.82 7.07
N GLU A 68 -0.92 -9.01 7.46
CA GLU A 68 -0.22 -9.23 8.72
C GLU A 68 1.29 -9.23 8.48
N ALA A 69 2.06 -8.56 9.35
CA ALA A 69 3.52 -8.53 9.26
C ALA A 69 4.17 -8.38 10.64
N ASP A 70 5.45 -8.73 10.74
CA ASP A 70 6.20 -8.65 12.01
C ASP A 70 6.49 -7.21 12.43
N SER A 71 6.50 -6.27 11.49
CA SER A 71 6.64 -4.83 11.74
C SER A 71 6.02 -4.03 10.59
N LYS A 72 5.88 -2.72 10.79
CA LYS A 72 5.42 -1.77 9.77
C LYS A 72 6.36 -1.76 8.56
N GLU A 73 7.67 -1.84 8.79
CA GLU A 73 8.69 -1.88 7.73
C GLU A 73 8.58 -3.18 6.94
N ALA A 74 8.35 -4.32 7.60
CA ALA A 74 8.14 -5.59 6.92
C ALA A 74 6.83 -5.60 6.10
N ALA A 75 5.78 -4.93 6.56
CA ALA A 75 4.57 -4.71 5.77
C ALA A 75 4.85 -3.84 4.55
N ALA A 76 5.61 -2.74 4.71
CA ALA A 76 5.97 -1.84 3.63
C ALA A 76 6.80 -2.56 2.54
N GLU A 77 7.85 -3.29 2.90
CA GLU A 77 8.70 -4.03 1.95
C GLU A 77 7.89 -5.03 1.11
N ARG A 78 6.95 -5.75 1.74
CA ARG A 78 6.08 -6.70 1.04
C ARG A 78 5.14 -6.00 0.06
N VAL A 79 4.62 -4.83 0.43
CA VAL A 79 3.69 -4.07 -0.42
C VAL A 79 4.44 -3.35 -1.55
N GLU A 80 5.66 -2.88 -1.30
CA GLU A 80 6.56 -2.39 -2.34
C GLU A 80 6.84 -3.49 -3.38
N GLU A 81 7.14 -4.72 -2.95
CA GLU A 81 7.33 -5.85 -3.86
C GLU A 81 6.06 -6.12 -4.70
N MET A 82 4.86 -6.06 -4.09
CA MET A 82 3.59 -6.19 -4.82
C MET A 82 3.43 -5.08 -5.86
N ALA A 83 3.79 -3.84 -5.51
CA ALA A 83 3.70 -2.70 -6.41
C ALA A 83 4.63 -2.85 -7.62
N GLU A 84 5.89 -3.19 -7.39
CA GLU A 84 6.90 -3.37 -8.45
C GLU A 84 6.57 -4.54 -9.38
N ARG A 85 6.02 -5.63 -8.84
CA ARG A 85 5.79 -6.86 -9.62
C ARG A 85 4.47 -6.86 -10.38
N LEU A 86 3.48 -6.08 -9.94
CA LEU A 86 2.13 -6.17 -10.50
C LEU A 86 1.40 -4.83 -10.59
N LEU A 87 1.35 -4.03 -9.51
CA LEU A 87 0.42 -2.90 -9.46
C LEU A 87 0.90 -1.71 -10.31
N ALA A 88 2.22 -1.52 -10.43
CA ALA A 88 2.81 -0.43 -11.19
C ALA A 88 3.64 -0.96 -12.37
N ASN A 89 3.50 -0.33 -13.53
CA ASN A 89 4.44 -0.50 -14.63
C ASN A 89 5.57 0.51 -14.47
N PRO A 90 6.82 0.10 -14.16
CA PRO A 90 7.90 1.03 -13.84
C PRO A 90 8.32 1.94 -15.00
N THR A 91 7.92 1.61 -16.24
CA THR A 91 8.20 2.45 -17.41
C THR A 91 7.36 3.72 -17.40
N ILE A 92 6.10 3.63 -16.97
CA ILE A 92 5.11 4.70 -17.15
C ILE A 92 4.43 5.15 -15.86
N HIS A 93 4.55 4.41 -14.77
CA HIS A 93 3.95 4.74 -13.47
C HIS A 93 5.01 5.10 -12.43
N ASP A 94 4.66 6.05 -11.58
CA ASP A 94 5.22 6.22 -10.23
C ASP A 94 4.20 5.64 -9.23
N TYR A 95 4.67 5.25 -8.04
CA TYR A 95 3.79 4.83 -6.96
C TYR A 95 4.28 5.31 -5.59
N ASP A 96 3.35 5.43 -4.66
CA ASP A 96 3.61 5.76 -3.26
C ASP A 96 2.96 4.70 -2.37
N VAL A 97 3.63 4.32 -1.28
CA VAL A 97 3.14 3.34 -0.31
C VAL A 97 3.00 4.01 1.06
N GLU A 98 1.82 3.90 1.65
CA GLU A 98 1.52 4.29 3.02
C GLU A 98 1.09 3.06 3.80
N VAL A 99 1.58 2.88 5.02
CA VAL A 99 1.22 1.74 5.88
C VAL A 99 0.78 2.24 7.23
N GLU A 100 -0.33 1.72 7.74
CA GLU A 100 -0.86 2.03 9.06
C GLU A 100 -1.20 0.74 9.81
N GLU A 101 -0.91 0.72 11.12
CA GLU A 101 -1.35 -0.36 12.00
C GLU A 101 -2.88 -0.32 12.15
N ARG A 102 -3.50 -1.49 12.22
CA ARG A 102 -4.95 -1.64 12.33
C ARG A 102 -5.44 -1.74 13.77
#